data_AF-A0A2T1A403-F1
#
_entry.id   AF-A0A2T1A403-F1
#
_cell.length_a   1.000
_cell.length_b   1.000
_cell.length_c   1.000
_cell.angle_alpha   90.00
_cell.angle_beta   90.00
_cell.angle_gamma   90.00
#
_symmetry.space_group_name_H-M   'P 1'
#
loop_
_entity.id
_entity.type
_entity.pdbx_description
1 polymer ?
#
loop_
_entity_poly.entity_id
_entity_poly.type
_entity_poly.pdbx_seq_one_letter_code
_entity_poly.pdbx_strand_id
1 'polypeptide(L)'
;ANGIIPIRRNGRAWKADCPAAIARNEIFHATRHLGRALWKTWTRYHVRSRVEARMNCLKRFGERIMSRDPDRQTAEIHIRIAIMNTFSALGTAEIEAVT
;
A
#
# COMPACT_ATOMS: atom_id res chain seq x y z
N ALA A 1 10.82 8.85 -2.55
CA ALA A 1 10.07 9.12 -1.30
C ALA A 1 10.42 8.05 -0.27
N ASN A 2 10.92 8.43 0.92
CA ASN A 2 11.29 7.50 1.99
C ASN A 2 10.03 7.04 2.73
N GLY A 3 9.62 5.79 2.53
CA GLY A 3 8.44 5.23 3.20
C GLY A 3 8.72 4.94 4.67
N ILE A 4 7.95 5.55 5.57
CA ILE A 4 8.01 5.25 7.01
C ILE A 4 7.14 4.01 7.26
N ILE A 5 7.73 2.90 7.72
CA ILE A 5 7.03 1.62 7.97
C ILE A 5 6.88 1.41 9.47
N PRO A 6 5.66 1.15 9.99
CA PRO A 6 5.47 1.00 11.42
C PRO A 6 6.03 -0.33 11.89
N ILE A 7 6.78 -0.32 12.98
CA ILE A 7 7.30 -1.54 13.58
C ILE A 7 6.15 -2.35 14.19
N ARG A 8 6.19 -3.68 14.02
CA ARG A 8 5.17 -4.63 14.53
C ARG A 8 4.93 -4.43 16.03
N ARG A 9 3.73 -4.78 16.52
CA ARG A 9 3.33 -4.63 17.93
C ARG A 9 4.34 -5.25 18.91
N ASN A 10 4.93 -6.39 18.54
CA ASN A 10 5.91 -7.12 19.36
C ASN A 10 7.37 -6.83 18.93
N GLY A 11 7.59 -5.83 18.10
CA GLY A 11 8.94 -5.44 17.69
C GLY A 11 9.74 -4.90 18.87
N ARG A 12 11.06 -5.09 18.81
CA ARG A 12 12.00 -4.55 19.79
C ARG A 12 12.97 -3.60 19.11
N ALA A 13 13.48 -2.66 19.90
CA ALA A 13 14.60 -1.83 19.49
C ALA A 13 15.79 -2.74 19.17
N TRP A 14 16.49 -2.42 18.09
CA TRP A 14 17.75 -3.08 17.74
C TRP A 14 18.91 -2.43 18.49
N LYS A 15 20.04 -3.12 18.55
CA LYS A 15 21.30 -2.48 18.94
C LYS A 15 21.60 -1.36 17.93
N ALA A 16 21.90 -0.16 18.41
CA ALA A 16 22.13 1.01 17.56
C ALA A 16 23.56 1.01 16.98
N ASP A 17 23.90 -0.05 16.26
CA ASP A 17 25.23 -0.29 15.69
C ASP A 17 25.42 0.31 14.29
N CYS A 18 24.32 0.70 13.62
CA CYS A 18 24.36 1.31 12.30
C CYS A 18 23.26 2.38 12.11
N PRO A 19 23.42 3.31 11.15
CA PRO A 19 22.43 4.37 10.88
C PRO A 19 21.03 3.83 10.58
N ALA A 20 20.93 2.68 9.92
CA ALA A 20 19.65 2.03 9.64
C ALA A 20 18.95 1.56 10.93
N ALA A 21 19.70 1.04 11.91
CA ALA A 21 19.15 0.64 13.21
C ALA A 21 18.67 1.84 14.03
N ILE A 22 19.40 2.97 13.97
CA ILE A 22 19.01 4.23 14.62
C ILE A 22 17.69 4.73 14.05
N ALA A 23 17.61 4.93 12.73
CA ALA A 23 16.38 5.40 12.07
C ALA A 23 15.18 4.46 12.31
N ARG A 24 15.41 3.15 12.30
CA ARG A 24 14.37 2.16 12.63
C ARG A 24 13.89 2.29 14.08
N ASN A 25 14.81 2.48 15.03
CA ASN A 25 14.48 2.63 16.44
C ASN A 25 13.73 3.94 16.71
N GLU A 26 14.05 5.03 16.03
CA GLU A 26 13.27 6.27 16.09
C GLU A 26 11.81 6.05 15.67
N ILE A 27 11.58 5.34 14.57
CA ILE A 27 10.23 4.95 14.13
C ILE A 27 9.54 4.05 15.17
N PHE A 28 10.28 3.13 15.79
CA PHE A 28 9.76 2.28 16.87
C PHE A 28 9.28 3.12 18.07
N HIS A 29 10.11 4.05 18.54
CA HIS A 29 9.78 4.93 19.66
C HIS A 29 8.61 5.85 19.33
N ALA A 30 8.62 6.49 18.15
CA ALA A 30 7.51 7.33 17.70
C ALA A 30 6.19 6.56 17.60
N THR A 31 6.22 5.33 17.07
CA THR A 31 5.01 4.49 16.95
C THR A 31 4.48 4.05 18.32
N ARG A 32 5.35 3.81 19.31
CA ARG A 32 4.95 3.47 20.69
C ARG A 32 4.38 4.68 21.44
N HIS A 33 4.99 5.84 21.28
CA HIS A 33 4.60 7.04 22.00
C HIS A 33 3.28 7.62 21.47
N LEU A 34 3.15 7.76 20.15
CA LEU A 34 1.97 8.35 19.51
C LEU A 34 0.82 7.35 19.35
N GLY A 35 1.10 6.05 19.49
CA GLY A 35 0.14 5.01 19.19
C GLY A 35 -0.04 4.77 17.68
N ARG A 36 -0.42 3.54 17.33
CA ARG A 36 -0.48 3.08 15.93
C ARG A 36 -1.56 3.79 15.09
N ALA A 37 -2.66 4.23 15.71
CA ALA A 37 -3.75 4.91 15.00
C ALA A 37 -3.32 6.29 14.50
N LEU A 38 -2.78 7.14 15.39
CA LEU A 38 -2.27 8.47 15.03
C LEU A 38 -1.11 8.39 14.04
N TRP A 39 -0.19 7.44 14.25
CA TRP A 39 0.92 7.22 13.32
C TRP A 39 0.44 6.89 11.89
N LYS A 40 -0.58 6.06 11.73
CA LYS A 40 -1.14 5.71 10.40
C LYS A 40 -1.73 6.93 9.70
N THR A 41 -2.38 7.82 10.45
CA THR A 41 -2.96 9.06 9.93
C THR A 41 -1.86 10.01 9.45
N TRP A 42 -0.83 10.26 10.28
CA TRP A 42 0.25 11.20 9.96
C TRP A 42 1.14 10.74 8.81
N THR A 43 1.44 9.44 8.75
CA THR A 43 2.28 8.87 7.68
C THR A 43 1.51 8.63 6.38
N ARG A 44 0.22 8.97 6.32
CA ARG A 44 -0.68 8.64 5.20
C ARG A 44 -0.59 7.16 4.82
N TYR A 45 -0.40 6.28 5.80
CA TYR A 45 -0.29 4.83 5.59
C TYR A 45 -1.49 4.26 4.82
N HIS A 46 -2.66 4.91 4.94
CA HIS A 46 -3.84 4.54 4.16
C HIS A 46 -3.57 4.56 2.64
N VAL A 47 -2.77 5.51 2.13
CA VAL A 47 -2.46 5.60 0.69
C VAL A 47 -1.67 4.38 0.24
N ARG A 48 -0.63 4.03 1.00
CA ARG A 48 0.15 2.81 0.76
C ARG A 48 -0.72 1.56 0.83
N SER A 49 -1.57 1.45 1.85
CA SER A 49 -2.50 0.32 2.01
C SER A 49 -3.48 0.21 0.84
N ARG A 50 -3.96 1.34 0.29
CA ARG A 50 -4.83 1.36 -0.90
C ARG A 50 -4.08 0.89 -2.15
N VAL A 51 -2.83 1.31 -2.35
CA VAL A 51 -2.00 0.85 -3.46
C VAL A 51 -1.72 -0.65 -3.34
N GLU A 52 -1.36 -1.13 -2.15
CA GLU A 52 -1.15 -2.57 -1.90
C GLU A 52 -2.43 -3.39 -2.16
N ALA A 53 -3.58 -2.89 -1.72
CA ALA A 53 -4.87 -3.53 -2.00
C ALA A 53 -5.16 -3.58 -3.51
N ARG A 54 -4.95 -2.47 -4.24
CA ARG A 54 -5.18 -2.43 -5.70
C ARG A 54 -4.21 -3.35 -6.46
N MET A 55 -2.96 -3.44 -6.00
CA MET A 55 -1.98 -4.38 -6.55
C MET A 55 -2.37 -5.84 -6.28
N ASN A 56 -2.91 -6.14 -5.09
CA ASN A 56 -3.43 -7.47 -4.78
C ASN A 56 -4.62 -7.85 -5.68
N CYS A 57 -5.53 -6.90 -5.97
CA CYS A 57 -6.59 -7.10 -6.94
C CYS A 57 -6.03 -7.42 -8.33
N LEU A 58 -5.05 -6.64 -8.83
CA LEU A 58 -4.41 -6.88 -10.12
C LEU A 58 -3.77 -8.28 -10.19
N LYS A 59 -3.07 -8.71 -9.14
CA LYS A 59 -2.45 -10.04 -9.06
C LYS A 59 -3.46 -11.18 -9.08
N ARG A 60 -4.63 -10.98 -8.48
CA ARG A 60 -5.73 -11.96 -8.46
C ARG A 60 -6.58 -11.92 -9.74
N PHE A 61 -6.47 -10.84 -10.51
CA PHE A 61 -7.25 -10.63 -11.72
C PHE A 61 -6.57 -11.33 -12.90
N GLY A 62 -7.04 -12.54 -13.22
CA GLY A 62 -6.46 -13.44 -14.22
C GLY A 62 -5.44 -14.42 -13.61
N GLU A 63 -4.96 -15.38 -14.40
CA GLU A 63 -4.05 -16.43 -13.91
C GLU A 63 -2.61 -15.91 -13.70
N ARG A 64 -1.94 -15.50 -14.79
CA ARG A 64 -0.57 -15.00 -14.82
C ARG A 64 -0.39 -14.00 -15.94
N ILE A 65 0.65 -13.18 -15.88
CA ILE A 65 1.07 -12.37 -17.03
C ILE A 65 1.67 -13.32 -18.05
N MET A 66 1.04 -13.43 -19.22
CA MET A 66 1.34 -14.48 -20.20
C MET A 66 2.51 -14.11 -21.10
N SER A 67 2.68 -12.82 -21.37
CA SER A 67 3.81 -12.36 -22.19
C SER A 67 5.14 -12.51 -21.45
N ARG A 68 6.18 -12.93 -22.16
CA ARG A 68 7.59 -12.85 -21.70
C ARG A 68 8.31 -11.59 -22.17
N ASP A 69 7.75 -10.90 -23.17
CA ASP A 69 8.29 -9.65 -23.70
C ASP A 69 7.85 -8.46 -22.80
N PRO A 70 8.80 -7.61 -22.32
CA PRO A 70 8.50 -6.54 -21.36
C PRO A 70 7.45 -5.52 -21.81
N ASP A 71 7.46 -5.15 -23.09
CA ASP A 71 6.52 -4.16 -23.62
C ASP A 71 5.10 -4.74 -23.66
N ARG A 72 4.98 -6.00 -24.10
CA ARG A 72 3.72 -6.73 -24.06
C ARG A 72 3.23 -7.03 -22.64
N GLN A 73 4.13 -7.25 -21.67
CA GLN A 73 3.75 -7.36 -20.25
C GLN A 73 3.16 -6.04 -19.74
N THR A 74 3.77 -4.91 -20.11
CA THR A 74 3.29 -3.58 -19.75
C THR A 74 1.91 -3.32 -20.34
N ALA A 75 1.71 -3.65 -21.63
CA ALA A 75 0.40 -3.55 -22.28
C ALA A 75 -0.66 -4.43 -21.59
N GLU A 76 -0.33 -5.67 -21.25
CA GLU A 76 -1.22 -6.58 -20.53
C GLU A 76 -1.64 -6.02 -19.16
N ILE A 77 -0.70 -5.46 -18.40
CA ILE A 77 -0.98 -4.80 -17.11
C ILE A 77 -1.90 -3.59 -17.30
N HIS A 78 -1.63 -2.73 -18.29
CA HIS A 78 -2.47 -1.57 -18.57
C HIS A 78 -3.90 -1.96 -18.94
N ILE A 79 -4.07 -2.99 -19.78
CA ILE A 79 -5.40 -3.50 -20.14
C ILE A 79 -6.14 -4.01 -18.90
N ARG A 80 -5.48 -4.80 -18.04
CA ARG A 80 -6.09 -5.28 -16.78
C ARG A 80 -6.52 -4.13 -15.87
N ILE A 81 -5.68 -3.10 -15.74
CA ILE A 81 -6.01 -1.90 -14.96
C ILE A 81 -7.23 -1.18 -15.56
N ALA A 82 -7.27 -1.01 -16.89
CA ALA A 82 -8.40 -0.38 -17.57
C ALA A 82 -9.70 -1.14 -17.29
N ILE A 83 -9.70 -2.47 -17.44
CA ILE A 83 -10.85 -3.32 -17.15
C ILE A 83 -11.29 -3.18 -15.69
N MET A 84 -10.36 -3.26 -14.73
CA MET A 84 -10.66 -3.08 -13.31
C MET A 84 -11.26 -1.71 -12.99
N ASN A 85 -10.76 -0.64 -13.63
CA ASN A 85 -11.28 0.71 -13.48
C ASN A 85 -12.72 0.80 -14.02
N THR A 86 -12.99 0.21 -15.19
CA THR A 86 -14.33 0.17 -15.78
C THR A 86 -15.32 -0.57 -14.88
N PHE A 87 -14.96 -1.75 -14.36
CA PHE A 87 -15.81 -2.46 -13.39
C PHE A 87 -16.07 -1.64 -12.12
N SER A 88 -15.06 -0.92 -11.63
CA SER A 88 -15.23 -0.04 -10.46
C SER A 88 -16.21 1.09 -10.75
N ALA A 89 -16.13 1.71 -11.94
CA ALA A 89 -17.05 2.77 -12.35
C ALA A 89 -18.48 2.26 -12.50
N LEU A 90 -18.67 1.12 -13.19
CA LEU A 90 -19.99 0.51 -13.39
C LEU A 90 -20.63 0.00 -12.09
N GLY A 91 -19.82 -0.45 -11.14
CA GLY A 91 -20.28 -0.96 -9.83
C GLY A 91 -20.45 0.12 -8.76
N THR A 92 -20.15 1.39 -9.05
CA THR A 92 -20.34 2.48 -8.09
C THR A 92 -21.79 2.94 -8.15
N ALA A 93 -22.54 2.75 -7.07
CA ALA A 93 -23.88 3.32 -6.96
C ALA A 93 -23.80 4.84 -6.81
N GLU A 94 -24.67 5.56 -7.52
CA GLU A 94 -24.90 6.98 -7.25
C GLU A 94 -25.75 7.10 -5.98
N ILE A 95 -25.19 7.74 -4.96
CA ILE A 95 -25.89 8.00 -3.69
C ILE A 95 -26.13 9.49 -3.61
N GLU A 96 -27.39 9.90 -3.74
CA GLU A 96 -27.82 11.27 -3.51
C GLU A 96 -28.30 11.44 -2.07
N ALA A 97 -27.80 12.47 -1.39
CA ALA A 97 -28.32 12.86 -0.09
C ALA A 97 -29.61 13.66 -0.28
N VAL A 98 -30.75 13.07 0.08
CA VAL A 98 -32.03 13.77 0.09
C VAL A 98 -32.06 14.70 1.32
N THR A 99 -32.23 16.00 1.08
CA THR A 99 -32.38 17.03 2.14
C THR A 99 -33.85 17.29 2.41
#